data_AF-A0A2X5PQC0-F1
#
_entry.id   AF-A0A2X5PQC0-F1
#
_cell.length_a   1.000
_cell.length_b   1.000
_cell.length_c   1.000
_cell.angle_alpha   90.00
_cell.angle_beta   90.00
_cell.angle_gamma   90.00
#
_symmetry.space_group_name_H-M   'P 1'
#
loop_
_entity.id
_entity.type
_entity.pdbx_description
1 polymer ?
#
loop_
_entity_poly.entity_id
_entity_poly.type
_entity_poly.pdbx_seq_one_letter_code
_entity_poly.pdbx_strand_id
1 'polypeptide(L)'
;MLAIGVTMLISAVVLNQLGHRIPVVHSSPTLFFHNAHRAGELTGIPTKDASGDSFPGDHGMMLMIFACFMWRYFGGRAFIKALVIFFVFAMPRVMAGAHWFTDIAVGSLSVVLVGMSWWLLTPGSDMLVNYLDKKLPRRKK
;
A
#
# COMPACT_ATOMS: atom_id res chain seq x y z
N MET A 1 2.80 -4.27 -20.21
CA MET A 1 3.42 -3.51 -19.09
C MET A 1 2.49 -2.43 -18.54
N LEU A 2 1.99 -1.49 -19.35
CA LEU A 2 1.07 -0.46 -18.87
C LEU A 2 -0.25 -1.04 -18.31
N ALA A 3 -0.84 -2.03 -18.99
CA ALA A 3 -2.03 -2.74 -18.51
C ALA A 3 -1.84 -3.37 -17.11
N ILE A 4 -0.66 -3.94 -16.83
CA ILE A 4 -0.33 -4.52 -15.51
C ILE A 4 -0.29 -3.43 -14.44
N GLY A 5 0.35 -2.29 -14.74
CA GLY A 5 0.41 -1.15 -13.83
C GLY A 5 -0.98 -0.58 -13.52
N VAL A 6 -1.85 -0.47 -14.53
CA VAL A 6 -3.23 -0.02 -14.34
C VAL A 6 -4.03 -1.03 -13.50
N THR A 7 -3.92 -2.33 -13.80
CA THR A 7 -4.54 -3.39 -12.98
C THR A 7 -4.08 -3.30 -11.52
N MET A 8 -2.79 -3.11 -11.28
CA MET A 8 -2.24 -2.94 -9.93
C MET A 8 -2.86 -1.74 -9.21
N LEU A 9 -2.96 -0.58 -9.87
CA LEU A 9 -3.57 0.61 -9.28
C LEU A 9 -5.04 0.40 -8.95
N ILE A 10 -5.80 -0.24 -9.84
CA ILE A 10 -7.22 -0.59 -9.60
C ILE A 10 -7.33 -1.51 -8.38
N SER A 11 -6.53 -2.58 -8.34
CA SER A 11 -6.49 -3.51 -7.20
C SER A 11 -6.14 -2.80 -5.90
N ALA A 12 -5.16 -1.88 -5.95
CA ALA A 12 -4.71 -1.16 -4.78
C ALA A 12 -5.79 -0.23 -4.22
N VAL A 13 -6.48 0.53 -5.09
CA VAL A 13 -7.61 1.38 -4.69
C VAL A 13 -8.74 0.54 -4.13
N VAL A 14 -9.18 -0.51 -4.82
CA VAL A 14 -10.29 -1.36 -4.38
C VAL A 14 -9.98 -1.97 -3.02
N LEU A 15 -8.79 -2.58 -2.86
CA LEU A 15 -8.43 -3.24 -1.62
C LEU A 15 -8.25 -2.25 -0.45
N ASN A 16 -7.72 -1.07 -0.72
CA ASN A 16 -7.61 0.01 0.27
C ASN A 16 -8.99 0.48 0.75
N GLN A 17 -9.93 0.70 -0.18
CA GLN A 17 -11.29 1.08 0.18
C GLN A 17 -12.00 -0.01 0.98
N LEU A 18 -11.76 -1.28 0.66
CA LEU A 18 -12.29 -2.42 1.44
C LEU A 18 -11.65 -2.49 2.83
N GLY A 19 -10.35 -2.22 2.95
CA GLY A 19 -9.63 -2.18 4.24
C GLY A 19 -10.22 -1.14 5.20
N HIS A 20 -10.55 0.05 4.71
CA HIS A 20 -11.18 1.11 5.52
C HIS A 20 -12.64 0.81 5.92
N ARG A 21 -13.25 -0.25 5.38
CA ARG A 21 -14.58 -0.70 5.86
C ARG A 21 -14.49 -1.54 7.12
N ILE A 22 -13.28 -1.92 7.55
CA ILE A 22 -13.08 -2.59 8.84
C ILE A 22 -13.38 -1.56 9.94
N PRO A 23 -14.29 -1.85 10.90
CA PRO A 23 -14.74 -0.90 11.92
C PRO A 23 -13.70 -0.76 13.05
N VAL A 24 -12.44 -0.50 12.69
CA VAL A 24 -11.32 -0.27 13.60
C VAL A 24 -10.73 1.08 13.21
N VAL A 25 -11.05 2.11 13.99
CA VAL A 25 -10.54 3.47 13.80
C VAL A 25 -9.82 3.87 15.08
N HIS A 26 -8.56 4.27 14.95
CA HIS A 26 -7.82 4.85 16.05
C HIS A 26 -6.81 5.89 15.56
N SER A 27 -6.47 6.82 16.46
CA SER A 27 -5.54 7.90 16.21
C SER A 27 -4.10 7.43 16.08
N SER A 28 -3.29 8.19 15.34
CA SER A 28 -1.84 7.98 15.20
C SER A 28 -1.10 8.23 16.52
N PRO A 29 0.13 7.69 16.71
CA PRO A 29 0.94 7.92 17.90
C PRO A 29 1.06 9.40 18.33
N THR A 30 1.27 10.29 17.36
CA THR A 30 1.38 11.76 17.55
C THR A 30 0.09 12.49 17.89
N LEU A 31 -1.06 11.81 17.76
CA LEU A 31 -2.37 12.31 18.19
C LEU A 31 -2.82 11.64 19.50
N PHE A 32 -2.31 10.44 19.81
CA PHE A 32 -2.59 9.72 21.04
C PHE A 32 -1.85 10.31 22.25
N PHE A 33 -0.58 10.72 22.08
CA PHE A 33 0.20 11.32 23.16
C PHE A 33 0.15 12.86 23.12
N HIS A 34 -0.22 13.48 24.24
CA HIS A 34 -0.33 14.94 24.37
C HIS A 34 1.00 15.70 24.24
N ASN A 35 2.15 15.05 24.49
CA ASN A 35 3.49 15.66 24.44
C ASN A 35 4.37 15.06 23.33
N ALA A 36 3.77 14.60 22.23
CA ALA A 36 4.55 14.05 21.12
C ALA A 36 5.22 15.19 20.32
N HIS A 37 6.55 15.15 20.22
CA HIS A 37 7.28 16.06 19.33
C HIS A 37 7.00 15.69 17.86
N ARG A 38 6.34 16.59 17.15
CA ARG A 38 6.01 16.41 15.74
C ARG A 38 7.18 16.84 14.88
N ALA A 39 7.55 16.00 13.91
CA ALA A 39 8.66 16.29 13.01
C ALA A 39 8.44 17.61 12.25
N GLY A 40 7.20 17.96 11.91
CA GLY A 40 6.88 19.22 11.25
C GLY A 40 7.05 20.43 12.16
N GLU A 41 6.74 20.30 13.45
CA GLU A 41 6.96 21.36 14.44
C GLU A 41 8.45 21.57 14.74
N LEU A 42 9.24 20.49 14.77
CA LEU A 42 10.68 20.56 15.05
C LEU A 42 11.52 21.05 13.85
N THR A 43 11.08 20.77 12.63
CA THR A 43 11.87 21.08 11.41
C THR A 43 11.35 22.27 10.62
N GLY A 44 10.11 22.71 10.89
CA GLY A 44 9.42 23.74 10.10
C GLY A 44 8.99 23.27 8.69
N ILE A 45 9.24 22.01 8.34
CA ILE A 45 8.84 21.41 7.07
C ILE A 45 7.47 20.76 7.25
N PRO A 46 6.45 21.06 6.42
CA PRO A 46 5.15 20.42 6.52
C PRO A 46 5.26 18.92 6.21
N THR A 47 5.33 18.10 7.26
CA THR A 47 5.36 16.64 7.16
C THR A 47 4.02 16.06 7.57
N LYS A 48 3.58 14.98 6.90
CA LYS A 48 2.37 14.25 7.30
C LYS A 48 2.67 13.39 8.53
N ASP A 49 2.67 14.04 9.68
CA ASP A 49 3.08 13.53 11.00
C ASP A 49 1.88 13.24 11.93
N ALA A 50 0.64 13.31 11.43
CA ALA A 50 -0.57 12.94 12.14
C ALA A 50 -1.61 12.30 11.20
N SER A 51 -2.34 11.28 11.68
CA SER A 51 -3.48 10.67 10.98
C SER A 51 -4.62 10.35 11.96
N GLY A 52 -5.81 10.91 11.71
CA GLY A 52 -7.02 10.65 12.50
C GLY A 52 -7.68 9.30 12.19
N ASP A 53 -7.35 8.72 11.03
CA ASP A 53 -7.72 7.38 10.60
C ASP A 53 -6.42 6.65 10.25
N SER A 54 -5.82 6.00 11.25
CA SER A 54 -4.49 5.37 11.09
C SER A 54 -4.55 3.93 10.66
N PHE A 55 -5.73 3.31 10.69
CA PHE A 55 -5.91 1.89 10.44
C PHE A 55 -6.85 1.66 9.24
N PRO A 56 -6.43 0.88 8.23
CA PRO A 56 -5.11 0.27 8.04
C PRO A 56 -4.03 1.30 7.63
N GLY A 57 -2.76 0.93 7.70
CA GLY A 57 -1.67 1.78 7.19
C GLY A 57 -1.64 1.85 5.66
N ASP A 58 -2.36 2.81 5.07
CA ASP A 58 -2.55 2.97 3.61
C ASP A 58 -1.25 2.91 2.81
N HIS A 59 -0.24 3.64 3.27
CA HIS A 59 1.02 3.76 2.55
C HIS A 59 1.76 2.41 2.52
N GLY A 60 1.72 1.68 3.62
CA GLY A 60 2.25 0.31 3.69
C GLY A 60 1.45 -0.64 2.81
N MET A 61 0.12 -0.52 2.78
CA MET A 61 -0.75 -1.36 1.95
C MET A 61 -0.40 -1.22 0.47
N MET A 62 -0.30 0.01 -0.04
CA MET A 62 0.03 0.28 -1.45
C MET A 62 1.36 -0.35 -1.86
N LEU A 63 2.39 -0.20 -1.02
CA LEU A 63 3.73 -0.74 -1.25
C LEU A 63 3.77 -2.27 -1.18
N MET A 64 2.98 -2.89 -0.30
CA MET A 64 2.84 -4.35 -0.25
C MET A 64 2.12 -4.91 -1.48
N ILE A 65 1.05 -4.26 -1.94
CA ILE A 65 0.35 -4.64 -3.19
C ILE A 65 1.30 -4.54 -4.37
N PHE A 66 2.10 -3.46 -4.44
CA PHE A 66 3.16 -3.33 -5.44
C PHE A 66 4.13 -4.51 -5.40
N ALA A 67 4.62 -4.90 -4.21
CA ALA A 67 5.52 -6.04 -4.07
C ALA A 67 4.88 -7.35 -4.56
N CYS A 68 3.60 -7.60 -4.24
CA CYS A 68 2.87 -8.78 -4.73
C CYS A 68 2.76 -8.80 -6.27
N PHE A 69 2.48 -7.67 -6.91
CA PHE A 69 2.45 -7.57 -8.38
C PHE A 69 3.83 -7.76 -9.00
N MET A 70 4.88 -7.22 -8.37
CA MET A 70 6.26 -7.46 -8.82
C MET A 70 6.63 -8.93 -8.75
N TRP A 71 6.22 -9.63 -7.69
CA TRP A 71 6.41 -11.07 -7.60
C TRP A 71 5.66 -11.80 -8.73
N ARG A 72 4.37 -11.54 -8.90
CA ARG A 72 3.51 -12.28 -9.83
C ARG A 72 3.91 -12.13 -11.30
N TYR A 73 4.30 -10.93 -11.72
CA TYR A 73 4.54 -10.62 -13.14
C TYR A 73 6.02 -10.47 -13.52
N PHE A 74 6.91 -10.20 -12.56
CA PHE A 74 8.33 -9.93 -12.81
C PHE A 74 9.29 -10.88 -12.07
N GLY A 75 8.74 -11.79 -11.24
CA GLY A 75 9.48 -12.86 -10.57
C GLY A 75 10.16 -12.46 -9.24
N GLY A 76 10.80 -13.45 -8.61
CA GLY A 76 11.32 -13.30 -7.23
C GLY A 76 12.40 -12.22 -7.07
N ARG A 77 13.23 -11.96 -8.08
CA ARG A 77 14.24 -10.88 -8.01
C ARG A 77 13.60 -9.50 -7.93
N ALA A 78 12.51 -9.28 -8.66
CA ALA A 78 11.75 -8.04 -8.61
C ALA A 78 11.02 -7.90 -7.27
N PHE A 79 10.52 -9.00 -6.72
CA PHE A 79 9.90 -9.04 -5.38
C PHE A 79 10.87 -8.59 -4.29
N ILE A 80 12.10 -9.12 -4.24
CA ILE A 80 13.09 -8.70 -3.25
C ILE A 80 13.40 -7.20 -3.35
N LYS A 81 13.57 -6.67 -4.57
CA LYS A 81 13.76 -5.22 -4.78
C LYS A 81 12.56 -4.42 -4.29
N ALA A 82 11.34 -4.89 -4.54
CA ALA A 82 10.11 -4.25 -4.09
C ALA A 82 9.97 -4.28 -2.56
N LEU A 83 10.43 -5.33 -1.89
CA LEU A 83 10.47 -5.38 -0.42
C LEU A 83 11.43 -4.35 0.17
N VAL A 84 12.61 -4.16 -0.44
CA VAL A 84 13.54 -3.09 -0.01
C VAL A 84 12.87 -1.72 -0.15
N ILE A 85 12.19 -1.46 -1.27
CA ILE A 85 11.42 -0.23 -1.49
C ILE A 85 10.33 -0.09 -0.41
N PHE A 86 9.57 -1.16 -0.14
CA PHE A 86 8.57 -1.15 0.92
C PHE A 86 9.15 -0.69 2.26
N PHE A 87 10.25 -1.29 2.72
CA PHE A 87 10.84 -0.92 4.01
C PHE A 87 11.36 0.52 4.02
N VAL A 88 12.07 0.95 2.98
CA VAL A 88 12.64 2.30 2.89
C VAL A 88 11.56 3.38 2.89
N PHE A 89 10.42 3.15 2.23
CA PHE A 89 9.35 4.15 2.11
C PHE A 89 8.26 4.02 3.19
N ALA A 90 8.07 2.85 3.79
CA ALA A 90 7.10 2.66 4.88
C ALA A 90 7.66 3.10 6.24
N MET A 91 8.94 2.84 6.52
CA MET A 91 9.55 3.16 7.82
C MET A 91 9.47 4.63 8.22
N PRO A 92 9.70 5.62 7.33
CA PRO A 92 9.56 7.04 7.69
C PRO A 92 8.18 7.38 8.25
N ARG A 93 7.11 6.71 7.81
CA ARG A 93 5.73 6.96 8.30
C ARG A 93 5.52 6.45 9.73
N VAL A 94 6.19 5.36 10.09
CA VAL A 94 6.21 4.84 11.48
C VAL A 94 7.09 5.72 12.36
N MET A 95 8.29 6.08 11.87
CA MET A 95 9.24 6.92 12.60
C MET A 95 8.71 8.34 12.87
N ALA A 96 7.99 8.93 11.92
CA ALA A 96 7.31 10.20 12.09
C ALA A 96 6.07 10.12 12.99
N GLY A 97 5.67 8.91 13.41
CA GLY A 97 4.50 8.69 14.27
C GLY A 97 3.16 8.92 13.59
N ALA A 98 3.11 8.85 12.25
CA ALA A 98 1.88 8.98 11.47
C ALA A 98 1.04 7.70 11.45
N HIS A 99 1.66 6.54 11.68
CA HIS A 99 1.02 5.25 11.84
C HIS A 99 1.74 4.44 12.93
N TRP A 100 1.01 3.58 13.64
CA TRP A 100 1.63 2.56 14.47
C TRP A 100 2.23 1.47 13.59
N PHE A 101 3.25 0.78 14.10
CA PHE A 101 3.79 -0.41 13.43
C PHE A 101 2.71 -1.48 13.23
N THR A 102 1.82 -1.65 14.20
CA THR A 102 0.68 -2.58 14.17
C THR A 102 -0.29 -2.29 13.04
N ASP A 103 -0.46 -1.03 12.64
CA ASP A 103 -1.39 -0.63 11.58
C ASP A 103 -0.94 -1.19 10.22
N ILE A 104 0.38 -1.28 10.05
CA ILE A 104 1.01 -1.84 8.86
C ILE A 104 1.12 -3.37 9.00
N ALA A 105 1.69 -3.85 10.10
CA ALA A 105 2.04 -5.27 10.28
C ALA A 105 0.82 -6.17 10.54
N VAL A 106 -0.22 -5.67 11.20
CA VAL A 106 -1.44 -6.42 11.50
C VAL A 106 -2.58 -5.95 10.59
N GLY A 107 -2.76 -4.64 10.42
CA GLY A 107 -3.83 -4.11 9.56
C GLY A 107 -3.56 -4.37 8.08
N SER A 108 -2.63 -3.61 7.51
CA SER A 108 -2.36 -3.65 6.07
C SER A 108 -1.91 -5.04 5.60
N LEU A 109 -1.01 -5.71 6.33
CA LEU A 109 -0.54 -7.04 5.94
C LEU A 109 -1.68 -8.07 5.87
N SER A 110 -2.59 -8.10 6.86
CA SER A 110 -3.70 -9.06 6.86
C SER A 110 -4.64 -8.82 5.68
N VAL A 111 -5.00 -7.56 5.42
CA VAL A 111 -5.85 -7.18 4.29
C VAL A 111 -5.19 -7.57 2.96
N VAL A 112 -3.88 -7.30 2.82
CA VAL A 112 -3.12 -7.66 1.62
C VAL A 112 -3.04 -9.18 1.44
N LEU A 113 -2.71 -9.94 2.48
CA LEU A 113 -2.60 -11.40 2.37
C LEU A 113 -3.92 -12.04 1.95
N VAL A 114 -5.04 -11.60 2.51
CA VAL A 114 -6.36 -12.11 2.15
C VAL A 114 -6.77 -11.63 0.74
N GLY A 115 -6.70 -10.33 0.47
CA GLY A 115 -7.16 -9.76 -0.80
C GLY A 115 -6.30 -10.18 -2.00
N MET A 116 -4.98 -10.14 -1.86
CA MET A 116 -4.05 -10.44 -2.94
C MET A 116 -3.94 -11.93 -3.22
N SER A 117 -4.12 -12.81 -2.23
CA SER A 117 -4.13 -14.26 -2.48
C SER A 117 -5.30 -14.64 -3.40
N TRP A 118 -6.50 -14.12 -3.14
CA TRP A 118 -7.66 -14.35 -4.01
C TRP A 118 -7.49 -13.68 -5.37
N TRP A 119 -6.90 -12.49 -5.44
CA TRP A 119 -6.81 -11.74 -6.69
C TRP A 119 -5.70 -12.22 -7.64
N LEU A 120 -4.51 -12.54 -7.12
CA LEU A 120 -3.34 -12.90 -7.93
C LEU A 120 -3.16 -14.40 -8.18
N LEU A 121 -3.68 -15.25 -7.28
CA LEU A 121 -3.62 -16.71 -7.46
C LEU A 121 -4.79 -17.24 -8.30
N THR A 122 -5.86 -16.46 -8.45
CA THR A 122 -6.94 -16.76 -9.40
C THR A 122 -6.68 -16.08 -10.76
N PRO A 123 -7.38 -16.50 -11.83
CA PRO A 123 -7.26 -15.86 -13.14
C PRO A 123 -7.75 -14.41 -13.20
N GLY A 124 -8.34 -13.87 -12.12
CA GLY A 124 -8.99 -12.55 -12.13
C GLY A 124 -8.05 -11.41 -12.53
N SER A 125 -6.85 -11.38 -11.95
CA SER A 125 -5.82 -10.40 -12.29
C SER A 125 -5.41 -10.49 -13.77
N ASP A 126 -5.17 -11.69 -14.29
CA ASP A 126 -4.76 -11.92 -15.67
C ASP A 126 -5.90 -11.59 -16.67
N MET A 127 -7.15 -11.88 -16.32
CA MET A 127 -8.31 -11.48 -17.12
C MET A 127 -8.41 -9.96 -17.24
N LEU A 128 -8.22 -9.23 -16.14
CA LEU A 128 -8.28 -7.77 -16.17
C LEU A 128 -7.10 -7.18 -16.96
N VAL A 129 -5.88 -7.71 -16.77
CA VAL A 129 -4.71 -7.30 -17.57
C VAL A 129 -4.98 -7.51 -19.06
N ASN A 130 -5.46 -8.69 -19.45
CA ASN A 130 -5.75 -9.01 -20.85
C ASN A 130 -6.88 -8.15 -21.43
N TYR A 131 -7.90 -7.85 -20.64
CA TYR A 131 -8.98 -6.93 -21.04
C TYR A 131 -8.44 -5.52 -21.30
N LEU A 132 -7.62 -4.99 -20.39
CA LEU A 132 -7.02 -3.67 -20.53
C LEU A 132 -6.03 -3.62 -21.69
N ASP A 133 -5.21 -4.65 -21.89
CA ASP A 133 -4.24 -4.70 -22.99
C ASP A 133 -4.93 -4.67 -24.37
N LYS A 134 -6.12 -5.27 -24.49
CA LYS A 134 -6.95 -5.20 -25.72
C LYS A 134 -7.60 -3.82 -25.94
N LYS A 135 -7.94 -3.11 -24.87
CA LYS A 135 -8.64 -1.82 -24.93
C LYS A 135 -7.70 -0.62 -25.04
N LEU A 136 -6.48 -0.74 -24.54
CA LEU A 136 -5.49 0.34 -24.57
C LEU A 136 -4.93 0.51 -25.99
N PRO A 137 -4.75 1.76 -26.45
CA PRO A 137 -4.18 2.03 -27.77
C PRO A 137 -2.77 1.45 -27.86
N ARG A 138 -2.58 0.42 -28.70
CA ARG A 138 -1.25 -0.10 -29.01
C ARG A 138 -0.55 0.94 -29.87
N ARG A 139 0.62 1.40 -29.41
CA ARG A 139 1.56 2.10 -30.28
C ARG A 139 1.94 1.12 -31.39
N LYS A 140 1.49 1.37 -32.63
CA LYS A 140 2.00 0.64 -33.80
C LYS A 140 3.53 0.83 -33.78
N LYS A 141 4.25 -0.29 -33.75
CA LYS A 141 5.71 -0.28 -33.97
C LYS A 141 5.97 0.13 -35.41
#